data_AF-A0A397CMI4-F1
#
_entry.id   AF-A0A397CMI4-F1
#
_cell.length_a   1.000
_cell.length_b   1.000
_cell.length_c   1.000
_cell.angle_alpha   90.00
_cell.angle_beta   90.00
_cell.angle_gamma   90.00
#
_symmetry.space_group_name_H-M   'P 1'
#
loop_
_entity.id
_entity.type
_entity.pdbx_description
1 polymer ?
#
loop_
_entity_poly.entity_id
_entity_poly.type
_entity_poly.pdbx_seq_one_letter_code
_entity_poly.pdbx_strand_id
1 'polypeptide(L)'
;MIILHGINHRYAIGGLAGGEDKTSFWTVVALCAERYCSGKIPFLSSELGFHIVYILQGLLRIKSADFASDGGPLDATCACFVCTEYSRAYLHHVMKKDGSIGPQLITYHNVAYMLHLMAQVRQAILNDSFPSFVRAFMAEWHQGTPVPAWVHDALNYVGIPLNQAE
;
A
#
# COMPACT_ATOMS: atom_id res chain seq x y z
N MET A 1 12.24 4.97 -19.54
CA MET A 1 12.05 4.11 -20.74
C MET A 1 11.04 3.03 -20.38
N ILE A 2 9.83 3.10 -20.92
CA ILE A 2 8.76 2.12 -20.64
C ILE A 2 9.04 0.87 -21.47
N ILE A 3 9.39 -0.24 -20.82
CA ILE A 3 9.65 -1.51 -21.49
C ILE A 3 8.41 -2.37 -21.34
N LEU A 4 7.73 -2.65 -22.45
CA LEU A 4 6.59 -3.57 -22.51
C LEU A 4 7.12 -4.91 -23.03
N HIS A 5 7.35 -5.87 -22.12
CA HIS A 5 7.75 -7.23 -22.50
C HIS A 5 6.49 -8.11 -22.63
N GLY A 6 6.28 -8.69 -23.81
CA GLY A 6 5.19 -9.62 -24.08
C GLY A 6 5.70 -11.05 -24.21
N ILE A 7 5.31 -11.94 -23.30
CA ILE A 7 5.51 -13.40 -23.43
C ILE A 7 4.18 -14.08 -23.10
N ASN A 8 3.62 -14.86 -24.05
CA ASN A 8 2.38 -15.62 -23.89
C ASN A 8 1.16 -14.79 -23.41
N HIS A 9 0.82 -13.70 -24.11
CA HIS A 9 -0.33 -12.82 -23.78
C HIS A 9 -0.32 -12.24 -22.36
N ARG A 10 0.87 -12.05 -21.79
CA ARG A 10 1.09 -11.32 -20.53
C ARG A 10 1.90 -10.07 -20.84
N TYR A 11 1.52 -8.97 -20.22
CA TYR A 11 2.16 -7.66 -20.37
C TYR A 11 2.62 -7.19 -18.99
N ALA A 12 3.79 -6.55 -18.95
CA ALA A 12 4.28 -5.86 -17.78
C ALA A 12 4.56 -4.41 -18.16
N ILE A 13 4.15 -3.47 -17.31
CA ILE A 13 4.47 -2.04 -17.46
C ILE A 13 5.77 -1.79 -16.69
N GLY A 14 6.89 -1.69 -17.40
CA GLY A 14 8.19 -1.40 -16.81
C GLY A 14 8.53 0.10 -16.78
N GLY A 15 9.47 0.48 -15.91
CA GLY A 15 10.04 1.83 -15.89
C GLY A 15 9.29 2.87 -15.05
N LEU A 16 8.44 2.42 -14.11
CA LEU A 16 7.66 3.25 -13.19
C LEU A 16 7.99 2.95 -11.71
N ALA A 17 9.26 2.70 -11.42
CA ALA A 17 9.70 2.29 -10.08
C ALA A 17 10.09 3.48 -9.18
N GLY A 18 10.14 4.70 -9.73
CA GLY A 18 10.52 5.91 -9.00
C GLY A 18 11.45 6.84 -9.79
N GLY A 19 11.36 8.13 -9.46
CA GLY A 19 12.09 9.22 -10.12
C GLY A 19 11.17 10.16 -10.92
N GLU A 20 9.99 9.68 -11.31
CA GLU A 20 8.92 10.45 -11.95
C GLU A 20 7.97 11.10 -10.93
N ASP A 21 7.29 12.17 -11.35
CA ASP A 21 6.22 12.78 -10.55
C ASP A 21 4.96 11.89 -10.51
N LYS A 22 4.15 12.07 -9.47
CA LYS A 22 2.97 11.22 -9.24
C LYS A 22 1.88 11.40 -10.31
N THR A 23 1.78 12.56 -10.95
CA THR A 23 0.80 12.82 -12.01
C THR A 23 1.21 12.07 -13.28
N SER A 24 2.47 12.16 -13.68
CA SER A 24 3.01 11.39 -14.79
C SER A 24 2.88 9.89 -14.55
N PHE A 25 3.16 9.43 -13.32
CA PHE A 25 3.04 8.03 -12.94
C PHE A 25 1.63 7.47 -13.24
N TRP A 26 0.58 8.05 -12.66
CA TRP A 26 -0.77 7.48 -12.81
C TRP A 26 -1.29 7.64 -14.24
N THR A 27 -0.93 8.73 -14.92
CA THR A 27 -1.33 8.98 -16.33
C THR A 27 -0.75 7.93 -17.26
N VAL A 28 0.54 7.58 -17.10
CA VAL A 28 1.17 6.52 -17.89
C VAL A 28 0.52 5.17 -17.62
N VAL A 29 0.22 4.86 -16.35
CA VAL A 29 -0.49 3.62 -15.98
C VAL A 29 -1.86 3.55 -16.66
N ALA A 30 -2.63 4.64 -16.64
CA ALA A 30 -3.95 4.71 -17.28
C ALA A 30 -3.86 4.47 -18.80
N LEU A 31 -2.96 5.19 -19.49
CA LEU A 31 -2.71 5.03 -20.93
C LEU A 31 -2.30 3.60 -21.30
N CYS A 32 -1.43 2.98 -20.50
CA CYS A 32 -1.05 1.59 -20.71
C CYS A 32 -2.24 0.65 -20.48
N ALA A 33 -3.00 0.81 -19.39
CA ALA A 33 -4.13 -0.05 -19.06
C ALA A 33 -5.20 -0.05 -20.14
N GLU A 34 -5.58 1.13 -20.66
CA GLU A 34 -6.57 1.28 -21.74
C GLU A 34 -6.17 0.56 -23.02
N ARG A 35 -4.87 0.62 -23.35
CA ARG A 35 -4.33 0.03 -24.57
C ARG A 35 -4.25 -1.50 -24.51
N TYR A 36 -4.31 -2.08 -23.32
CA TYR A 36 -4.13 -3.52 -23.08
C TYR A 36 -5.38 -4.25 -22.57
N CYS A 37 -6.56 -3.60 -22.59
CA CYS A 37 -7.84 -4.17 -22.16
C CYS A 37 -8.12 -5.58 -22.72
N SER A 38 -7.70 -6.58 -21.95
CA SER A 38 -8.00 -8.00 -22.08
C SER A 38 -7.97 -8.69 -20.69
N GLY A 39 -8.53 -8.01 -19.68
CA GLY A 39 -8.94 -8.63 -18.41
C GLY A 39 -7.84 -9.17 -17.50
N LYS A 40 -6.64 -8.56 -17.44
CA LYS A 40 -5.54 -9.05 -16.59
C LYS A 40 -4.93 -7.95 -15.71
N ILE A 41 -4.59 -8.35 -14.48
CA ILE A 41 -4.13 -7.49 -13.38
C ILE A 41 -2.63 -7.15 -13.60
N PRO A 42 -2.24 -5.87 -13.63
CA PRO A 42 -0.83 -5.49 -13.66
C PRO A 42 -0.14 -5.75 -12.31
N PHE A 43 1.11 -6.19 -12.36
CA PHE A 43 1.96 -6.41 -11.19
C PHE A 43 2.81 -5.15 -10.92
N LEU A 44 2.77 -4.64 -9.67
CA LEU A 44 3.60 -3.53 -9.22
C LEU A 44 4.65 -4.04 -8.23
N SER A 45 5.93 -3.82 -8.53
CA SER A 45 7.02 -4.05 -7.57
C SER A 45 7.26 -2.78 -6.75
N SER A 46 6.97 -2.81 -5.45
CA SER A 46 7.39 -1.75 -4.54
C SER A 46 8.75 -2.10 -3.90
N GLU A 47 9.72 -1.20 -4.04
CA GLU A 47 10.92 -1.22 -3.18
C GLU A 47 10.51 -0.73 -1.80
N LEU A 48 10.45 -1.64 -0.83
CA LEU A 48 10.05 -1.35 0.54
C LEU A 48 11.28 -1.05 1.39
N GLY A 49 11.38 0.19 1.89
CA GLY A 49 12.31 0.51 2.95
C GLY A 49 11.97 -0.27 4.22
N PHE A 50 12.91 -1.05 4.75
CA PHE A 50 12.76 -1.93 5.93
C PHE A 50 12.38 -1.25 7.25
N HIS A 51 12.12 0.06 7.25
CA HIS A 51 11.82 0.86 8.45
C HIS A 51 10.40 1.42 8.45
N ILE A 52 9.68 1.26 7.34
CA ILE A 52 8.30 1.71 7.19
C ILE A 52 7.40 0.51 7.36
N VAL A 53 6.44 0.63 8.27
CA VAL A 53 5.45 -0.41 8.55
C VAL A 53 4.10 0.05 8.05
N TYR A 54 3.42 -0.80 7.28
CA TYR A 54 2.07 -0.54 6.82
C TYR A 54 1.05 -0.92 7.89
N ILE A 55 0.13 -0.02 8.17
CA ILE A 55 -1.04 -0.27 9.01
C ILE A 55 -2.27 0.29 8.30
N LEU A 56 -3.46 -0.09 8.76
CA LEU A 56 -4.70 0.41 8.16
C LEU A 56 -4.77 1.95 8.09
N GLN A 57 -4.26 2.62 9.12
CA GLN A 57 -4.28 4.09 9.27
C GLN A 57 -3.07 4.80 8.62
N GLY A 58 -2.31 4.11 7.77
CA GLY A 58 -1.18 4.68 7.06
C GLY A 58 0.16 4.03 7.36
N LEU A 59 1.17 4.86 7.64
CA LEU A 59 2.57 4.44 7.74
C LEU A 59 3.13 4.71 9.13
N LEU A 60 3.63 3.66 9.78
CA LEU A 60 4.39 3.81 11.02
C LEU A 60 5.89 3.83 10.74
N ARG A 61 6.57 4.77 11.40
CA ARG A 61 8.03 4.79 11.50
C ARG A 61 8.42 4.14 12.82
N ILE A 62 8.61 2.82 12.80
CA ILE A 62 8.81 2.03 14.04
C ILE A 62 10.04 2.45 14.86
N LYS A 63 11.02 3.12 14.22
CA LYS A 63 12.18 3.71 14.90
C LYS A 63 11.88 5.01 15.66
N SER A 64 10.67 5.58 15.55
CA SER A 64 10.26 6.79 16.30
C SER A 64 10.32 6.54 17.81
N ALA A 65 10.77 7.54 18.57
CA ALA A 65 10.87 7.46 20.02
C ALA A 65 9.51 7.23 20.70
N ASP A 66 8.42 7.65 20.06
CA ASP A 66 7.05 7.50 20.56
C ASP A 66 6.68 6.02 20.82
N PHE A 67 7.30 5.10 20.08
CA PHE A 67 7.03 3.67 20.20
C PHE A 67 7.91 2.97 21.24
N ALA A 68 8.87 3.65 21.87
CA ALA A 68 9.86 3.00 22.74
C ALA A 68 9.25 2.31 23.97
N SER A 69 8.12 2.82 24.46
CA SER A 69 7.41 2.29 25.64
C SER A 69 5.97 1.87 25.32
N ASP A 70 5.63 1.74 24.03
CA ASP A 70 4.29 1.40 23.60
C ASP A 70 4.06 -0.13 23.63
N GLY A 71 3.27 -0.58 24.60
CA GLY A 71 2.94 -2.00 24.80
C GLY A 71 1.91 -2.56 23.82
N GLY A 72 1.31 -1.74 22.94
CA GLY A 72 0.31 -2.19 21.98
C GLY A 72 0.88 -2.99 20.80
N PRO A 73 0.04 -3.72 20.06
CA PRO A 73 0.45 -4.42 18.83
C PRO A 73 0.79 -3.43 17.71
N LEU A 74 1.47 -3.86 16.63
CA LEU A 74 1.70 -2.98 15.47
C LEU A 74 0.39 -2.41 14.92
N ASP A 75 -0.56 -3.30 14.65
CA ASP A 75 -1.90 -3.00 14.15
C ASP A 75 -2.90 -3.90 14.87
N ALA A 76 -3.87 -3.30 15.55
CA ALA A 76 -4.90 -4.04 16.31
C ALA A 76 -5.88 -4.79 15.40
N THR A 77 -5.97 -4.42 14.12
CA THR A 77 -6.84 -5.06 13.12
C THR A 77 -6.16 -6.20 12.38
N CYS A 78 -4.84 -6.34 12.53
CA CYS A 78 -4.05 -7.35 11.83
C CYS A 78 -3.88 -8.62 12.67
N ALA A 79 -4.27 -9.77 12.11
CA ALA A 79 -4.14 -11.07 12.75
C ALA A 79 -2.81 -11.81 12.42
N CYS A 80 -1.79 -11.10 11.93
CA CYS A 80 -0.52 -11.73 11.59
C CYS A 80 0.27 -12.09 12.86
N PHE A 81 1.14 -13.10 12.78
CA PHE A 81 1.99 -13.54 13.89
C PHE A 81 2.73 -12.40 14.60
N VAL A 82 3.17 -11.38 13.85
CA VAL A 82 3.91 -10.26 14.43
C VAL A 82 3.01 -9.37 15.30
N CYS A 83 1.78 -9.14 14.86
CA CYS A 83 0.81 -8.33 15.61
C CYS A 83 0.24 -9.06 16.83
N THR A 84 0.21 -10.39 16.82
CA THR A 84 -0.28 -11.18 17.96
C THR A 84 0.79 -11.36 19.04
N GLU A 85 2.05 -11.57 18.66
CA GLU A 85 3.11 -11.94 19.60
C GLU A 85 3.99 -10.77 20.06
N TYR A 86 4.11 -9.69 19.29
CA TYR A 86 5.07 -8.62 19.56
C TYR A 86 4.41 -7.25 19.72
N SER A 87 4.90 -6.48 20.69
CA SER A 87 4.52 -5.09 20.89
C SER A 87 5.36 -4.12 20.04
N ARG A 88 4.83 -2.89 19.86
CA ARG A 88 5.56 -1.80 19.20
C ARG A 88 6.85 -1.44 19.93
N ALA A 89 6.89 -1.46 21.26
CA ALA A 89 8.09 -1.27 22.06
C ALA A 89 9.16 -2.32 21.80
N TYR A 90 8.78 -3.60 21.74
CA TYR A 90 9.71 -4.66 21.42
C TYR A 90 10.30 -4.48 20.02
N LEU A 91 9.45 -4.21 19.03
CA LEU A 91 9.88 -4.02 17.65
C LEU A 91 10.75 -2.77 17.50
N HIS A 92 10.42 -1.67 18.18
CA HIS A 92 11.25 -0.47 18.24
C HIS A 92 12.67 -0.79 18.75
N HIS A 93 12.77 -1.55 19.85
CA HIS A 93 14.04 -1.95 20.43
C HIS A 93 14.85 -2.86 19.51
N VAL A 94 14.22 -3.88 18.94
CA VAL A 94 14.90 -4.82 18.03
C VAL A 94 15.29 -4.15 16.71
N MET A 95 14.53 -3.16 16.24
CA MET A 95 14.87 -2.36 15.05
C MET A 95 16.02 -1.37 15.27
N LYS A 96 16.34 -1.04 16.53
CA LYS A 96 17.50 -0.22 16.91
C LYS A 96 18.75 -1.05 17.16
N LYS A 97 18.61 -2.34 17.46
CA LYS A 97 19.74 -3.26 17.56
C LYS A 97 20.19 -3.67 16.16
N ASP A 98 21.51 -3.75 15.97
CA ASP A 98 22.08 -4.26 14.73
C ASP A 98 21.85 -5.78 14.63
N GLY A 99 20.77 -6.16 13.94
CA GLY A 99 20.37 -7.56 13.76
C GLY A 99 19.34 -7.74 12.65
N SER A 100 19.24 -8.96 12.13
CA SER A 100 18.32 -9.32 11.04
C SER A 100 16.87 -9.53 11.48
N ILE A 101 16.63 -9.82 12.77
CA ILE A 101 15.31 -10.19 13.29
C ILE A 101 14.30 -9.05 13.11
N GLY A 102 14.67 -7.81 13.45
CA GLY A 102 13.77 -6.66 13.31
C GLY A 102 13.25 -6.50 11.88
N PRO A 103 14.14 -6.33 10.88
CA PRO A 103 13.74 -6.23 9.48
C PRO A 103 12.92 -7.43 8.97
N GLN A 104 13.22 -8.65 9.44
CA GLN A 104 12.45 -9.84 9.08
C GLN A 104 11.01 -9.78 9.61
N LEU A 105 10.81 -9.39 10.88
CA LEU A 105 9.48 -9.25 11.46
C LEU A 105 8.68 -8.14 10.76
N ILE A 106 9.31 -7.01 10.45
CA ILE A 106 8.65 -5.94 9.69
C ILE A 106 8.26 -6.40 8.28
N THR A 107 9.15 -7.13 7.60
CA THR A 107 8.86 -7.69 6.28
C THR A 107 7.69 -8.67 6.33
N TYR A 108 7.66 -9.55 7.33
CA TYR A 108 6.56 -10.49 7.54
C TYR A 108 5.22 -9.76 7.67
N HIS A 109 5.17 -8.75 8.53
CA HIS A 109 3.96 -7.94 8.71
C HIS A 109 3.55 -7.23 7.42
N ASN A 110 4.49 -6.56 6.75
CA ASN A 110 4.19 -5.81 5.52
C ASN A 110 3.67 -6.71 4.39
N VAL A 111 4.23 -7.92 4.25
CA VAL A 111 3.73 -8.91 3.28
C VAL A 111 2.33 -9.37 3.67
N ALA A 112 2.09 -9.69 4.94
CA ALA A 112 0.76 -10.08 5.42
C ALA A 112 -0.28 -8.97 5.17
N TYR A 113 0.07 -7.72 5.47
CA TYR A 113 -0.76 -6.55 5.20
C TYR A 113 -1.10 -6.43 3.71
N MET A 114 -0.10 -6.48 2.83
CA MET A 114 -0.30 -6.34 1.39
C MET A 114 -1.16 -7.48 0.81
N LEU A 115 -0.94 -8.72 1.26
CA LEU A 115 -1.76 -9.87 0.85
C LEU A 115 -3.22 -9.68 1.30
N HIS A 116 -3.44 -9.22 2.53
CA HIS A 116 -4.77 -8.95 3.05
C HIS A 116 -5.48 -7.83 2.28
N LEU A 117 -4.79 -6.71 2.03
CA LEU A 117 -5.32 -5.58 1.25
C LEU A 117 -5.70 -6.01 -0.16
N MET A 118 -4.86 -6.78 -0.86
CA MET A 118 -5.17 -7.29 -2.20
C MET A 118 -6.34 -8.27 -2.20
N ALA A 119 -6.49 -9.07 -1.13
CA ALA A 119 -7.66 -9.93 -0.98
C ALA A 119 -8.94 -9.11 -0.80
N GLN A 120 -8.93 -8.05 0.02
CA GLN A 120 -10.07 -7.15 0.19
C GLN A 120 -10.45 -6.44 -1.12
N VAL A 121 -9.45 -5.91 -1.85
CA VAL A 121 -9.63 -5.31 -3.18
C VAL A 121 -10.31 -6.30 -4.12
N ARG A 122 -9.80 -7.54 -4.18
CA ARG A 122 -10.39 -8.60 -5.01
C ARG A 122 -11.84 -8.88 -4.64
N GLN A 123 -12.16 -8.98 -3.35
CA GLN A 123 -13.54 -9.21 -2.89
C GLN A 123 -14.46 -8.04 -3.25
N ALA A 124 -13.99 -6.80 -3.09
CA ALA A 124 -14.77 -5.62 -3.45
C ALA A 124 -15.06 -5.54 -4.96
N ILE A 125 -14.13 -6.00 -5.80
CA ILE A 125 -14.36 -6.13 -7.25
C ILE A 125 -15.41 -7.21 -7.53
N LEU A 126 -15.30 -8.39 -6.90
CA LEU A 126 -16.24 -9.50 -7.10
C LEU A 126 -17.67 -9.19 -6.62
N ASN A 127 -17.79 -8.30 -5.63
CA ASN A 127 -19.07 -7.87 -5.05
C ASN A 127 -19.62 -6.57 -5.67
N ASP A 128 -19.04 -6.09 -6.78
CA ASP A 128 -19.39 -4.82 -7.43
C ASP A 128 -19.37 -3.60 -6.47
N SER A 129 -18.59 -3.67 -5.40
CA SER A 129 -18.52 -2.67 -4.32
C SER A 129 -17.17 -1.94 -4.28
N PHE A 130 -16.35 -2.07 -5.32
CA PHE A 130 -15.00 -1.50 -5.38
C PHE A 130 -14.95 0.02 -5.17
N PRO A 131 -15.82 0.85 -5.78
CA PRO A 131 -15.81 2.30 -5.53
C PRO A 131 -16.04 2.66 -4.05
N SER A 132 -16.94 1.93 -3.37
CA SER A 132 -17.22 2.14 -1.96
C SER A 132 -16.05 1.70 -1.07
N PHE A 133 -15.40 0.59 -1.43
CA PHE A 133 -14.18 0.15 -0.77
C PHE A 133 -13.06 1.21 -0.86
N VAL A 134 -12.81 1.77 -2.05
CA VAL A 134 -11.78 2.80 -2.24
C VAL A 134 -12.06 4.03 -1.39
N ARG A 135 -13.31 4.50 -1.35
CA ARG A 135 -13.70 5.65 -0.51
C ARG A 135 -13.46 5.39 0.98
N ALA A 136 -13.89 4.23 1.47
CA ALA A 136 -13.68 3.84 2.87
C ALA A 136 -12.18 3.71 3.20
N PHE A 137 -11.41 3.08 2.32
CA PHE A 137 -9.97 2.92 2.48
C PHE A 137 -9.25 4.27 2.52
N MET A 138 -9.56 5.19 1.60
CA MET A 138 -8.94 6.51 1.56
C MET A 138 -9.29 7.34 2.80
N ALA A 139 -10.54 7.26 3.29
CA ALA A 139 -10.94 7.94 4.51
C ALA A 139 -10.19 7.43 5.75
N GLU A 140 -10.03 6.11 5.87
CA GLU A 140 -9.31 5.50 6.99
C GLU A 140 -7.79 5.74 6.90
N TRP A 141 -7.20 5.67 5.71
CA TRP A 141 -5.76 5.85 5.49
C TRP A 141 -5.31 7.30 5.73
N HIS A 142 -6.16 8.27 5.42
CA HIS A 142 -5.86 9.70 5.50
C HIS A 142 -6.52 10.40 6.70
N GLN A 143 -6.75 9.70 7.83
CA GLN A 143 -7.34 10.28 9.04
C GLN A 143 -6.77 11.67 9.41
N GLY A 144 -7.57 12.72 9.16
CA GLY A 144 -7.19 14.11 9.47
C GLY A 144 -6.11 14.72 8.56
N THR A 145 -5.69 14.05 7.49
CA THR A 145 -4.73 14.59 6.51
C THR A 145 -5.39 14.75 5.15
N PRO A 146 -5.12 15.84 4.41
CA PRO A 146 -5.68 16.01 3.08
C PRO A 146 -5.13 14.95 2.13
N VAL A 147 -6.03 14.31 1.37
CA VAL A 147 -5.65 13.39 0.30
C VAL A 147 -4.92 14.19 -0.79
N PRO A 148 -3.77 13.73 -1.30
CA PRO A 148 -3.02 14.45 -2.32
C PRO A 148 -3.82 14.66 -3.62
N ALA A 149 -3.65 15.82 -4.28
CA ALA A 149 -4.39 16.18 -5.49
C ALA A 149 -4.30 15.13 -6.61
N TRP A 150 -3.12 14.55 -6.87
CA TRP A 150 -2.94 13.53 -7.91
C TRP A 150 -3.79 12.27 -7.67
N VAL A 151 -4.14 11.97 -6.41
CA VAL A 151 -5.04 10.84 -6.06
C VAL A 151 -6.47 11.19 -6.45
N HIS A 152 -6.92 12.42 -6.16
CA HIS A 152 -8.22 12.89 -6.61
C HIS A 152 -8.33 12.84 -8.13
N ASP A 153 -7.31 13.33 -8.86
CA ASP A 153 -7.28 13.33 -10.32
C ASP A 153 -7.38 11.90 -10.89
N ALA A 154 -6.56 10.99 -10.37
CA ALA A 154 -6.54 9.59 -10.80
C ALA A 154 -7.87 8.87 -10.53
N LEU A 155 -8.48 9.12 -9.37
CA LEU A 155 -9.75 8.49 -9.00
C LEU A 155 -10.94 9.09 -9.77
N ASN A 156 -10.93 10.40 -10.01
CA ASN A 156 -11.92 11.07 -10.86
C ASN A 156 -11.86 10.54 -12.29
N TYR A 157 -10.66 10.28 -12.83
CA TYR A 157 -10.47 9.70 -14.16
C TYR A 157 -11.22 8.37 -14.34
N VAL A 158 -11.24 7.53 -13.31
CA VAL A 158 -11.94 6.23 -13.33
C VAL A 158 -13.36 6.29 -12.76
N GLY A 159 -13.91 7.49 -12.51
CA GLY A 159 -15.29 7.67 -12.04
C GLY A 159 -15.53 7.36 -10.56
N ILE A 160 -14.50 7.45 -9.72
CA ILE A 160 -14.59 7.22 -8.26
C ILE A 160 -14.24 8.52 -7.51
N PRO A 161 -15.10 9.56 -7.54
CA PRO A 161 -14.81 10.77 -6.79
C PRO A 161 -14.74 10.49 -5.29
N LEU A 162 -13.73 11.06 -4.64
CA LEU A 162 -13.69 11.17 -3.18
C LEU A 162 -14.49 12.41 -2.80
N ASN A 163 -15.44 12.27 -1.88
CA ASN A 163 -16.13 13.43 -1.31
C ASN A 163 -15.07 14.32 -0.66
N GLN A 164 -15.10 15.63 -0.95
CA GLN A 164 -14.26 16.59 -0.23
C GLN A 164 -14.63 16.46 1.26
N ALA A 165 -13.63 16.21 2.11
CA ALA A 165 -13.81 16.44 3.53
C ALA A 165 -14.18 17.92 3.68
N GLU A 166 -15.40 18.19 4.16
CA GLU A 166 -15.79 19.51 4.68
C GLU A 166 -14.87 19.91 5.84
#